data_AF-A0A511DVM4-F1
#
_entry.id   AF-A0A511DVM4-F1
#
_cell.length_a   1.000
_cell.length_b   1.000
_cell.length_c   1.000
_cell.angle_alpha   90.00
_cell.angle_beta   90.00
_cell.angle_gamma   90.00
#
_symmetry.space_group_name_H-M   'P 1'
#
loop_
_entity.id
_entity.type
_entity.pdbx_description
1 polymer ?
#
loop_
_entity_poly.entity_id
_entity_poly.type
_entity_poly.pdbx_seq_one_letter_code
_entity_poly.pdbx_strand_id
1 'polypeptide(L)' 'MNIKRIVFSIIFGILNLVAGYFLFNPIMHIVYRQFEEADLYQIIVVLTITLILDIGTFQEIAD' A
#
# COMPACT_ATOMS: atom_id res chain seq x y z
N MET A 1 -23.57 -6.51 -8.42
CA MET A 1 -22.33 -5.80 -8.05
C MET A 1 -22.32 -4.48 -8.79
N ASN A 2 -22.44 -3.34 -8.08
CA ASN A 2 -22.46 -2.03 -8.74
C ASN A 2 -21.11 -1.76 -9.41
N ILE A 3 -21.12 -1.17 -10.61
CA ILE A 3 -19.92 -0.82 -11.39
C ILE A 3 -18.91 -0.02 -10.53
N LYS A 4 -19.43 0.87 -9.67
CA LYS A 4 -18.65 1.63 -8.68
C LYS A 4 -17.77 0.72 -7.81
N ARG A 5 -18.33 -0.35 -7.25
CA ARG A 5 -17.63 -1.31 -6.41
C ARG A 5 -16.52 -2.05 -7.16
N ILE A 6 -16.76 -2.39 -8.43
CA ILE A 6 -15.74 -3.03 -9.30
C ILE A 6 -14.55 -2.08 -9.50
N VAL A 7 -14.82 -0.82 -9.81
CA VAL A 7 -13.78 0.19 -10.01
C VAL A 7 -12.95 0.39 -8.74
N PHE A 8 -13.58 0.54 -7.58
CA PHE A 8 -12.86 0.68 -6.31
C PHE A 8 -12.06 -0.57 -5.93
N SER A 9 -12.56 -1.78 -6.22
CA SER A 9 -11.77 -3.01 -6.02
C SER A 9 -10.53 -3.09 -6.91
N ILE A 10 -10.61 -2.61 -8.16
CA ILE A 10 -9.45 -2.54 -9.05
C ILE A 10 -8.44 -1.51 -8.52
N ILE A 11 -8.90 -0.33 -8.10
CA ILE A 11 -8.05 0.71 -7.51
C ILE A 11 -7.33 0.17 -6.27
N PHE A 12 -8.06 -0.49 -5.36
CA PHE A 12 -7.50 -1.11 -4.17
C PHE A 12 -6.40 -2.13 -4.52
N GLY A 13 -6.63 -2.97 -5.53
CA GLY A 13 -5.62 -3.92 -6.01
C GLY A 13 -4.36 -3.23 -6.55
N ILE A 14 -4.52 -2.18 -7.36
CA ILE A 14 -3.39 -1.41 -7.91
C ILE A 14 -2.60 -0.73 -6.79
N LEU A 15 -3.28 -0.10 -5.83
CA LEU A 15 -2.64 0.57 -4.70
C LEU A 15 -1.77 -0.39 -3.89
N ASN A 16 -2.27 -1.59 -3.61
CA ASN A 16 -1.53 -2.61 -2.88
C ASN A 16 -0.32 -3.14 -3.67
N LEU A 17 -0.44 -3.31 -4.99
CA LEU A 17 0.70 -3.68 -5.84
C LEU A 17 1.79 -2.60 -5.85
N VAL A 18 1.39 -1.34 -5.96
CA VAL A 18 2.31 -0.19 -5.94
C VAL A 18 2.99 -0.08 -4.58
N ALA A 19 2.24 -0.22 -3.48
CA ALA A 19 2.81 -0.24 -2.13
C ALA A 19 3.82 -1.37 -1.98
N GLY A 20 3.51 -2.58 -2.46
CA GLY A 20 4.44 -3.71 -2.46
C GLY A 20 5.73 -3.42 -3.23
N TYR A 21 5.64 -2.78 -4.39
CA TYR A 21 6.82 -2.37 -5.15
C TYR A 21 7.70 -1.38 -4.38
N PHE A 22 7.11 -0.36 -3.74
CA PHE A 22 7.87 0.61 -2.95
C PHE A 22 8.43 0.03 -1.65
N LEU A 23 7.79 -0.97 -1.06
CA LEU A 23 8.27 -1.64 0.15
C LEU A 23 9.32 -2.70 -0.14
N PHE A 24 9.46 -3.15 -1.38
CA PHE A 24 10.37 -4.24 -1.74
C PHE A 24 11.82 -3.94 -1.32
N ASN A 25 12.38 -2.80 -1.72
CA ASN A 25 13.76 -2.44 -1.39
C ASN A 25 13.99 -2.31 0.13
N PRO A 26 13.19 -1.53 0.89
CA PRO A 26 13.30 -1.46 2.35
C PRO A 26 13.26 -2.84 3.02
N ILE A 27 12.36 -3.72 2.58
CA ILE A 27 12.25 -5.08 3.12
C ILE A 27 13.51 -5.89 2.80
N MET A 28 14.01 -5.83 1.57
CA MET A 28 15.23 -6.54 1.20
C MET A 28 16.45 -6.01 1.98
N HIS A 29 16.53 -4.72 2.25
CA HIS A 29 17.58 -4.14 3.09
C HIS A 29 17.52 -4.67 4.53
N ILE A 30 16.32 -4.88 5.10
CA ILE A 30 16.16 -5.57 6.40
C ILE A 30 16.73 -6.99 6.31
N VAL A 31 16.35 -7.75 5.27
CA VAL A 31 16.79 -9.13 5.06
C VAL A 31 18.31 -9.23 4.95
N TYR A 32 18.93 -8.32 4.20
CA TYR A 32 20.38 -8.28 3.99
C TYR A 32 21.15 -7.57 5.11
N ARG A 33 20.47 -7.11 6.18
CA ARG A 33 21.06 -6.37 7.31
C ARG A 33 21.76 -5.07 6.88
N GLN A 34 21.25 -4.44 5.84
CA GLN A 34 21.67 -3.15 5.30
C GLN A 34 20.61 -2.06 5.55
N PHE A 35 19.83 -2.23 6.62
CA PHE A 35 18.71 -1.33 6.90
C PHE A 35 19.20 0.04 7.34
N GLU A 36 18.75 1.07 6.63
CA GLU A 36 19.06 2.46 6.92
C GLU A 36 17.83 3.20 7.48
N GLU A 37 18.05 4.36 8.11
CA GLU A 37 16.92 5.19 8.59
C GLU A 37 15.97 5.60 7.45
N ALA A 38 16.51 5.80 6.24
CA ALA A 38 15.72 6.12 5.04
C ALA A 38 14.68 5.02 4.72
N ASP A 39 15.04 3.75 4.90
CA ASP A 39 14.14 2.62 4.69
C ASP A 39 12.98 2.64 5.70
N LEU A 40 13.26 3.00 6.96
CA LEU A 40 12.23 3.15 7.99
C LEU A 40 11.22 4.24 7.62
N TYR A 41 11.71 5.41 7.20
CA TYR A 41 10.84 6.51 6.77
C TYR A 41 10.01 6.11 5.55
N GLN A 42 10.62 5.43 4.58
CA GLN A 42 9.91 4.93 3.40
C GLN A 42 8.80 3.94 3.79
N ILE A 43 9.08 2.98 4.68
CA ILE A 43 8.08 2.04 5.18
C ILE A 43 6.91 2.79 5.84
N ILE A 44 7.21 3.71 6.77
CA ILE A 44 6.19 4.47 7.49
C ILE A 44 5.31 5.27 6.52
N VAL A 45 5.92 5.97 5.57
CA VAL A 45 5.19 6.80 4.59
C VAL A 45 4.30 5.94 3.70
N VAL A 46 4.83 4.85 3.14
CA VAL A 46 4.05 3.97 2.27
C VAL A 46 2.90 3.33 3.06
N LEU A 47 3.16 2.80 4.25
CA LEU A 47 2.09 2.21 5.08
C LEU A 47 1.02 3.23 5.46
N THR A 48 1.40 4.45 5.83
CA THR A 48 0.46 5.51 6.21
C THR A 48 -0.44 5.90 5.04
N ILE A 49 0.15 6.14 3.87
CA ILE A 49 -0.61 6.48 2.66
C ILE A 49 -1.54 5.33 2.28
N THR A 50 -1.05 4.09 2.32
CA THR A 50 -1.82 2.92 1.93
C THR A 50 -3.00 2.70 2.88
N LEU A 51 -2.80 2.84 4.21
CA LEU A 51 -3.88 2.77 5.20
C LEU A 51 -5.00 3.79 4.95
N ILE A 52 -4.64 5.04 4.65
CA ILE A 52 -5.64 6.10 4.40
C ILE A 52 -6.45 5.78 3.14
N LEU A 53 -5.78 5.37 2.06
CA LEU A 53 -6.43 5.05 0.79
C LEU A 53 -7.25 3.75 0.88
N ASP A 54 -6.76 2.76 1.61
CA ASP A 54 -7.45 1.48 1.82
C ASP A 54 -8.73 1.65 2.63
N ILE A 55 -8.74 2.49 3.66
CA ILE A 55 -9.97 2.79 4.41
C ILE A 55 -11.03 3.42 3.50
N GLY A 56 -10.64 4.41 2.68
CA GLY A 56 -11.58 5.08 1.77
C GLY A 56 -12.11 4.13 0.68
N THR A 57 -11.23 3.34 0.06
CA THR A 57 -11.64 2.36 -0.95
C THR A 57 -12.50 1.24 -0.36
N PHE A 58 -12.22 0.79 0.87
CA PHE A 58 -13.00 -0.24 1.56
C PHE A 58 -14.42 0.24 1.89
N GLN A 59 -14.58 1.48 2.39
CA GLN A 59 -15.89 2.08 2.63
C GLN A 59 -16.75 2.07 1.36
N GLU A 60 -16.17 2.49 0.24
CA GLU A 60 -16.85 2.54 -1.07
C GLU A 60 -17.15 1.16 -1.69
N ILE A 61 -16.47 0.10 -1.22
CA ILE A 61 -16.76 -1.29 -1.60
C ILE A 61 -17.85 -1.90 -0.70
N ALA A 62 -17.95 -1.45 0.55
CA ALA A 62 -18.90 -1.94 1.53
C ALA A 62 -20.31 -1.33 1.38
N ASP A 63 -20.40 -0.08 0.93
CA ASP A 63 -21.65 0.63 0.56
C ASP A 63 -22.24 0.16 -0.79
#